data_AF-A0A7X7DE62-F1
#
_entry.id   AF-A0A7X7DE62-F1
#
_cell.length_a   1.000
_cell.length_b   1.000
_cell.length_c   1.000
_cell.angle_alpha   90.00
_cell.angle_beta   90.00
_cell.angle_gamma   90.00
#
_symmetry.space_group_name_H-M   'P 1'
#
loop_
_entity.id
_entity.type
_entity.pdbx_description
1 polymer ?
#
loop_
_entity_poly.entity_id
_entity_poly.type
_entity_poly.pdbx_seq_one_letter_code
_entity_poly.pdbx_strand_id
1 'polypeptide(L)'
;MSNELTTKLRASSARVLADLRTYYFGAALVVFALISRRAGQMSLWGVLGHICLLVLLTGGLLLEHKRRGLARDLAQCRRDHAELEAKVKEQETILLNQRVQMETERLQPTVDEIQRRLLAAFPGFTVSFAVAEHDGYVYPDELVMTAKNSAGEDPAPEDYARLLALARDSAKELRPELAIHWA
;
A
#
# COMPACT_ATOMS: atom_id res chain seq x y z
N MET A 1 -13.82 21.09 -7.15
CA MET A 1 -12.58 21.54 -6.47
C MET A 1 -12.68 22.88 -5.73
N SER A 2 -13.71 23.75 -5.93
CA SER A 2 -13.78 25.06 -5.25
C SER A 2 -14.25 25.04 -3.78
N ASN A 3 -14.99 24.01 -3.36
CA ASN A 3 -15.53 23.92 -1.98
C ASN A 3 -14.47 23.59 -0.91
N GLU A 4 -13.41 22.89 -1.28
CA GLU A 4 -12.36 22.46 -0.34
C GLU A 4 -11.37 23.59 -0.02
N LEU A 5 -11.04 24.39 -1.02
CA LEU A 5 -10.22 25.60 -0.87
C LEU A 5 -10.93 26.66 -0.03
N THR A 6 -12.22 26.86 -0.26
CA THR A 6 -13.03 27.85 0.49
C THR A 6 -13.26 27.44 1.95
N THR A 7 -13.41 26.14 2.24
CA THR A 7 -13.47 25.65 3.63
C THR A 7 -12.12 25.76 4.34
N LYS A 8 -11.01 25.43 3.67
CA LYS A 8 -9.65 25.63 4.23
C LYS A 8 -9.36 27.11 4.50
N LEU A 9 -9.77 28.02 3.60
CA LEU A 9 -9.65 29.46 3.78
C LEU A 9 -10.49 30.00 4.93
N ARG A 10 -11.75 29.59 5.07
CA ARG A 10 -12.60 29.98 6.22
C ARG A 10 -12.06 29.46 7.55
N ALA A 11 -11.53 28.23 7.56
CA ALA A 11 -10.91 27.66 8.76
C ALA A 11 -9.58 28.34 9.13
N SER A 12 -8.85 28.85 8.14
CA SER A 12 -7.64 29.66 8.30
C SER A 12 -7.96 31.05 8.85
N SER A 13 -8.91 31.77 8.26
CA SER A 13 -9.27 33.12 8.69
C SER A 13 -9.97 33.16 10.05
N ALA A 14 -10.79 32.16 10.37
CA ALA A 14 -11.36 32.02 11.73
C ALA A 14 -10.29 31.80 12.81
N ARG A 15 -9.17 31.12 12.48
CA ARG A 15 -8.03 30.95 13.40
C ARG A 15 -7.29 32.25 13.64
N VAL A 16 -6.97 33.00 12.59
CA VAL A 16 -6.28 34.29 12.69
C VAL A 16 -7.09 35.29 13.53
N LEU A 17 -8.42 35.30 13.36
CA LEU A 17 -9.34 36.11 14.17
C LEU A 17 -9.36 35.72 15.67
N ALA A 18 -9.25 34.42 15.99
CA ALA A 18 -9.19 33.95 17.37
C ALA A 18 -7.85 34.31 18.04
N ASP A 19 -6.74 34.19 17.31
CA ASP A 19 -5.41 34.56 17.82
C ASP A 19 -5.33 36.06 18.09
N LEU A 20 -5.79 36.90 17.15
CA LEU A 20 -5.87 38.36 17.33
C LEU A 20 -6.67 38.74 18.58
N ARG A 21 -7.84 38.12 18.79
CA ARG A 21 -8.69 38.40 19.96
C ARG A 21 -7.98 38.15 21.28
N THR A 22 -7.20 37.07 21.38
CA THR A 22 -6.46 36.72 22.60
C THR A 22 -5.34 37.72 22.89
N TYR A 23 -4.61 38.16 21.86
CA TYR A 23 -3.59 39.19 21.98
C TYR A 23 -4.18 40.56 22.38
N TYR A 24 -5.30 40.96 21.79
CA TYR A 24 -5.98 42.23 22.15
C TYR A 24 -6.58 42.20 23.56
N PHE A 25 -7.16 41.07 23.99
CA PHE A 25 -7.64 40.91 25.37
C PHE A 25 -6.49 40.98 26.37
N GLY A 26 -5.34 40.39 25.99
CA GLY A 26 -4.10 40.45 26.75
C GLY A 26 -3.59 41.87 26.96
N ALA A 27 -3.50 42.64 25.88
CA ALA A 27 -3.10 44.04 25.92
C ALA A 27 -4.09 44.91 26.72
N ALA A 28 -5.39 44.67 26.58
CA ALA A 28 -6.43 45.41 27.30
C ALA A 28 -6.34 45.22 28.83
N LEU A 29 -6.06 44.00 29.30
CA LEU A 29 -5.86 43.72 30.74
C LEU A 29 -4.63 44.42 31.32
N VAL A 30 -3.52 44.46 30.57
CA VAL A 30 -2.30 45.17 31.00
C VAL A 30 -2.53 46.68 31.04
N VAL A 31 -3.20 47.23 30.04
CA VAL A 31 -3.58 48.65 30.00
C VAL A 31 -4.54 49.00 31.14
N PHE A 32 -5.53 48.16 31.41
CA PHE A 32 -6.46 48.35 32.54
C PHE A 32 -5.72 48.35 33.89
N ALA A 33 -4.83 47.38 34.12
CA ALA A 33 -4.04 47.31 35.35
C ALA A 33 -3.12 48.54 35.54
N LEU A 34 -2.54 49.06 34.47
CA LEU A 34 -1.74 50.30 34.48
C LEU A 34 -2.60 51.53 34.80
N ILE A 35 -3.80 51.62 34.22
CA ILE A 35 -4.75 52.71 34.50
C ILE A 35 -5.22 52.66 35.96
N SER A 36 -5.63 51.49 36.45
CA SER A 36 -6.06 51.30 37.84
C SER A 36 -4.95 51.64 38.85
N ARG A 37 -3.69 51.33 38.52
CA ARG A 37 -2.55 51.74 39.33
C ARG A 37 -2.33 53.25 39.32
N ARG A 38 -2.45 53.90 38.16
CA ARG A 38 -2.32 55.36 38.05
C ARG A 38 -3.45 56.09 38.80
N ALA A 39 -4.63 55.47 38.88
CA ALA A 39 -5.76 55.94 39.67
C ALA A 39 -5.64 55.62 41.18
N GLY A 40 -4.54 54.99 41.64
CA GLY A 40 -4.32 54.63 43.04
C GLY A 40 -5.14 53.43 43.54
N GLN A 41 -5.89 52.76 42.66
CA GLN A 41 -6.81 51.67 43.00
C GLN A 41 -6.10 50.30 43.06
N MET A 42 -4.85 50.20 42.61
CA MET A 42 -4.09 48.95 42.55
C MET A 42 -2.64 49.15 42.99
N SER A 43 -2.14 48.25 43.84
CA SER A 43 -0.73 48.21 44.24
C SER A 43 0.16 47.68 43.09
N LEU A 44 1.46 48.02 43.12
CA LEU A 44 2.48 47.49 42.19
C LEU A 44 2.40 45.95 42.06
N TRP A 45 2.20 45.27 43.19
CA TRP A 45 2.06 43.82 43.26
C TRP A 45 0.78 43.30 42.59
N GLY A 46 -0.32 44.04 42.66
CA GLY A 46 -1.56 43.71 41.95
C GLY A 46 -1.38 43.72 40.43
N VAL A 47 -0.66 44.72 39.89
CA VAL A 47 -0.34 44.81 38.45
C VAL A 47 0.58 43.66 38.02
N LEU A 48 1.61 43.36 38.80
CA LEU A 48 2.52 42.23 38.54
C LEU A 48 1.78 40.89 38.53
N GLY A 49 0.83 40.69 39.45
CA GLY A 49 -0.02 39.49 39.46
C GLY A 49 -0.85 39.33 38.19
N HIS A 50 -1.40 40.42 37.66
CA HIS A 50 -2.18 40.40 36.41
C HIS A 50 -1.30 40.09 35.19
N ILE A 51 -0.10 40.65 35.12
CA ILE A 51 0.87 40.35 34.05
C ILE A 51 1.29 38.86 34.11
N CYS A 52 1.59 38.33 35.29
CA CYS A 52 1.92 36.91 35.47
C CYS A 52 0.76 35.99 35.04
N LEU A 53 -0.47 36.33 35.43
CA LEU A 53 -1.66 35.57 35.03
C LEU A 53 -1.83 35.55 33.50
N LEU A 54 -1.54 36.68 32.85
CA LEU A 54 -1.62 36.82 31.40
C LEU A 54 -0.62 35.91 30.67
N VAL A 55 0.62 35.87 31.15
CA VAL A 55 1.69 35.04 30.58
C VAL A 55 1.36 33.55 30.75
N LEU A 56 0.81 33.16 31.90
CA LEU A 56 0.39 31.77 32.14
C LEU A 56 -0.77 31.35 31.23
N LEU A 57 -1.79 32.21 31.06
CA LEU A 57 -2.94 31.94 30.19
C LEU A 57 -2.56 31.88 28.72
N THR A 58 -1.80 32.86 28.24
CA THR A 58 -1.37 32.92 26.83
C THR A 58 -0.38 31.80 26.49
N GLY A 59 0.57 31.51 27.38
CA GLY A 59 1.50 30.39 27.23
C GLY A 59 0.81 29.03 27.18
N GLY A 60 -0.15 28.79 28.08
CA GLY A 60 -0.92 27.54 28.13
C GLY A 60 -1.74 27.29 26.86
N LEU A 61 -2.48 28.32 26.40
CA LEU A 61 -3.29 28.24 25.19
C LEU A 61 -2.45 27.96 23.93
N LEU A 62 -1.28 28.61 23.82
CA LEU A 62 -0.39 28.45 22.67
C LEU A 62 0.23 27.04 22.63
N LEU A 63 0.59 26.50 23.81
CA LEU A 63 1.11 25.14 23.94
C LEU A 63 0.06 24.10 23.56
N GLU A 64 -1.18 24.26 24.04
CA GLU A 64 -2.26 23.36 23.75
C GLU A 64 -2.66 23.41 22.26
N HIS A 65 -2.64 24.59 21.65
CA HIS A 65 -2.89 24.75 20.23
C HIS A 65 -1.84 24.02 19.39
N LYS A 66 -0.54 24.21 19.69
CA LYS A 66 0.55 23.46 19.04
C LYS A 66 0.38 21.95 19.21
N ARG A 67 0.04 21.49 20.42
CA ARG A 67 -0.18 20.07 20.71
C ARG A 67 -1.33 19.48 19.88
N ARG A 68 -2.45 20.20 19.74
CA ARG A 68 -3.58 19.77 18.90
C ARG A 68 -3.26 19.85 17.40
N GLY A 69 -2.39 20.77 16.98
CA GLY A 69 -1.87 20.82 15.62
C GLY A 69 -1.05 19.57 15.29
N LEU A 70 -0.01 19.32 16.08
CA LEU A 70 0.87 18.15 15.94
C LEU A 70 0.10 16.82 15.99
N ALA A 71 -0.90 16.70 16.87
CA ALA A 71 -1.73 15.50 16.96
C ALA A 71 -2.53 15.25 15.67
N ARG A 72 -3.06 16.31 15.04
CA ARG A 72 -3.78 16.21 13.77
C ARG A 72 -2.83 15.87 12.62
N ASP A 73 -1.66 16.49 12.58
CA ASP A 73 -0.67 16.24 11.53
C ASP A 73 -0.13 14.80 11.62
N LEU A 74 0.12 14.28 12.81
CA LEU A 74 0.47 12.87 13.03
C LEU A 74 -0.65 11.92 12.61
N ALA A 75 -1.89 12.23 12.96
CA ALA A 75 -3.04 11.42 12.54
C ALA A 75 -3.30 11.46 11.04
N GLN A 76 -2.96 12.58 10.37
CA GLN A 76 -3.02 12.69 8.93
C GLN A 76 -1.89 11.90 8.27
N CYS A 77 -0.65 12.09 8.72
CA CYS A 77 0.52 11.37 8.22
C CYS A 77 0.35 9.84 8.31
N ARG A 78 -0.22 9.34 9.41
CA ARG A 78 -0.52 7.90 9.55
C ARG A 78 -1.55 7.40 8.52
N ARG A 79 -2.57 8.22 8.21
CA ARG A 79 -3.59 7.87 7.20
C ARG A 79 -2.98 7.89 5.79
N ASP A 80 -2.21 8.92 5.48
CA ASP A 80 -1.54 9.04 4.19
C ASP A 80 -0.54 7.89 3.98
N HIS A 81 0.21 7.51 5.02
CA HIS A 81 1.12 6.36 4.97
C HIS A 81 0.37 5.04 4.73
N ALA A 82 -0.74 4.80 5.44
CA ALA A 82 -1.54 3.60 5.25
C ALA A 82 -2.16 3.53 3.84
N GLU A 83 -2.61 4.66 3.30
CA GLU A 83 -3.12 4.74 1.92
C GLU A 83 -2.01 4.46 0.89
N LEU A 84 -0.81 5.00 1.11
CA LEU A 84 0.33 4.78 0.23
C LEU A 84 0.76 3.30 0.25
N GLU A 85 0.82 2.69 1.44
CA GLU A 85 1.16 1.28 1.60
C GLU A 85 0.15 0.36 0.90
N ALA A 86 -1.15 0.68 0.99
CA ALA A 86 -2.18 -0.04 0.26
C ALA A 86 -2.01 0.08 -1.26
N LYS A 87 -1.73 1.28 -1.77
CA LYS A 87 -1.47 1.52 -3.19
C LYS A 87 -0.22 0.80 -3.70
N VAL A 88 0.84 0.75 -2.91
CA VAL A 88 2.07 0.01 -3.26
C VAL A 88 1.78 -1.48 -3.37
N LYS A 89 1.09 -2.06 -2.38
CA LYS A 89 0.69 -3.48 -2.41
C LYS A 89 -0.20 -3.82 -3.61
N GLU A 90 -1.13 -2.93 -3.94
CA GLU A 90 -1.98 -3.09 -5.13
C GLU A 90 -1.16 -3.07 -6.42
N GLN A 91 -0.22 -2.11 -6.56
CA GLN A 91 0.66 -2.04 -7.73
C GLN A 91 1.59 -3.24 -7.85
N GLU A 92 2.18 -3.72 -6.75
CA GLU A 92 3.01 -4.93 -6.73
C GLU A 92 2.21 -6.15 -7.23
N THR A 93 0.95 -6.28 -6.80
CA THR A 93 0.07 -7.37 -7.22
C THR A 93 -0.24 -7.28 -8.73
N ILE A 94 -0.52 -6.08 -9.24
CA ILE A 94 -0.79 -5.88 -10.68
C ILE A 94 0.45 -6.23 -11.52
N LEU A 95 1.63 -5.77 -11.11
CA LEU A 95 2.88 -6.04 -11.81
C LEU A 95 3.22 -7.53 -11.81
N LEU A 96 2.99 -8.21 -10.68
CA LEU A 96 3.16 -9.66 -10.58
C LEU A 96 2.24 -10.40 -11.55
N ASN A 97 0.94 -10.06 -11.57
CA ASN A 97 -0.03 -10.69 -12.46
C ASN A 97 0.31 -10.44 -13.94
N GLN A 98 0.71 -9.22 -14.31
CA GLN A 98 1.15 -8.91 -15.67
C GLN A 98 2.39 -9.71 -16.07
N ARG A 99 3.35 -9.86 -15.16
CA ARG A 99 4.56 -10.66 -15.40
C ARG A 99 4.21 -12.12 -15.62
N VAL A 100 3.40 -12.72 -14.75
CA VAL A 100 2.94 -14.11 -14.88
C VAL A 100 2.19 -14.32 -16.19
N GLN A 101 1.31 -13.39 -16.57
CA GLN A 101 0.58 -13.47 -17.83
C GLN A 101 1.53 -13.44 -19.04
N MET A 102 2.47 -12.48 -19.08
CA MET A 102 3.44 -12.39 -20.17
C MET A 102 4.36 -13.61 -20.25
N GLU A 103 4.78 -14.16 -19.11
CA GLU A 103 5.61 -15.37 -19.07
C GLU A 103 4.80 -16.60 -19.53
N THR A 104 3.53 -16.71 -19.16
CA THR A 104 2.63 -17.79 -19.62
C THR A 104 2.38 -17.70 -21.13
N GLU A 105 2.09 -16.51 -21.66
CA GLU A 105 1.92 -16.28 -23.10
C GLU A 105 3.20 -16.60 -23.89
N ARG A 106 4.37 -16.31 -23.33
CA ARG A 106 5.67 -16.68 -23.93
C ARG A 106 5.93 -18.18 -23.92
N LEU A 107 5.42 -18.91 -22.94
CA LEU A 107 5.59 -20.36 -22.81
C LEU A 107 4.63 -21.15 -23.71
N GLN A 108 3.46 -20.60 -24.01
CA GLN A 108 2.44 -21.24 -24.83
C GLN A 108 2.97 -21.90 -26.12
N PRO A 109 3.78 -21.23 -26.99
CA PRO A 109 4.30 -21.88 -28.19
C PRO A 109 5.24 -23.05 -27.90
N THR A 110 5.96 -23.02 -26.77
CA THR A 110 6.83 -24.13 -26.34
C THR A 110 5.98 -25.30 -25.88
N VAL A 111 4.95 -25.04 -25.08
CA VAL A 111 3.98 -26.03 -24.61
C VAL A 111 3.27 -26.70 -25.79
N ASP A 112 2.79 -25.92 -26.75
CA ASP A 112 2.10 -26.43 -27.95
C ASP A 112 3.00 -27.36 -28.77
N GLU A 113 4.29 -27.03 -28.90
CA GLU A 113 5.26 -27.85 -29.62
C GLU A 113 5.58 -29.15 -28.87
N ILE A 114 5.76 -29.10 -27.54
CA ILE A 114 5.95 -30.31 -26.72
C ILE A 114 4.72 -31.21 -26.81
N GLN A 115 3.52 -30.64 -26.70
CA GLN A 115 2.27 -31.37 -26.81
C GLN A 115 2.13 -32.02 -28.19
N ARG A 116 2.47 -31.30 -29.27
CA ARG A 116 2.48 -31.84 -30.64
C ARG A 116 3.41 -33.05 -30.77
N ARG A 117 4.64 -32.97 -30.23
CA ARG A 117 5.60 -34.09 -30.24
C ARG A 117 5.09 -35.30 -29.45
N LEU A 118 4.49 -35.06 -28.29
CA LEU A 118 3.90 -36.13 -27.47
C LEU A 118 2.73 -36.82 -28.16
N LEU A 119 1.80 -36.06 -28.75
CA LEU A 119 0.66 -36.61 -29.47
C LEU A 119 1.07 -37.38 -30.73
N ALA A 120 2.15 -36.95 -31.40
CA ALA A 120 2.72 -37.67 -32.54
C ALA A 120 3.35 -39.00 -32.13
N ALA A 121 4.06 -39.04 -30.98
CA ALA A 121 4.69 -40.26 -30.46
C ALA A 121 3.68 -41.21 -29.78
N PHE A 122 2.58 -40.67 -29.23
CA PHE A 122 1.60 -41.39 -28.43
C PHE A 122 0.16 -41.03 -28.84
N PRO A 123 -0.32 -41.47 -30.02
CA PRO A 123 -1.59 -41.04 -30.62
C PRO A 123 -2.87 -41.49 -29.90
N GLY A 124 -2.77 -42.20 -28.77
CA GLY A 124 -3.89 -42.61 -27.92
C GLY A 124 -4.02 -41.84 -26.61
N PHE A 125 -3.19 -40.83 -26.40
CA PHE A 125 -3.17 -40.04 -25.17
C PHE A 125 -3.60 -38.60 -25.42
N THR A 126 -4.23 -38.02 -24.41
CA THR A 126 -4.46 -36.59 -24.28
C THR A 126 -3.48 -36.07 -23.23
N VAL A 127 -2.75 -35.01 -23.56
CA VAL A 127 -1.75 -34.41 -22.67
C VAL A 127 -2.12 -32.94 -22.46
N SER A 128 -2.04 -32.48 -21.22
CA SER A 128 -2.20 -31.08 -20.85
C SER A 128 -1.07 -30.65 -19.92
N PHE A 129 -0.74 -29.36 -19.99
CA PHE A 129 0.28 -28.72 -19.17
C PHE A 129 -0.34 -27.57 -18.39
N ALA A 130 0.05 -27.44 -17.13
CA ALA A 130 -0.23 -26.28 -16.30
C ALA A 130 1.09 -25.73 -15.75
N VAL A 131 1.16 -24.43 -15.50
CA VAL A 131 2.29 -23.84 -14.78
C VAL A 131 2.23 -24.30 -13.32
N ALA A 132 3.37 -24.65 -12.73
CA ALA A 132 3.42 -25.12 -11.36
C ALA A 132 3.04 -23.99 -10.38
N GLU A 133 2.24 -24.34 -9.39
CA GLU A 133 1.85 -23.46 -8.28
C GLU A 133 2.29 -24.10 -6.96
N HIS A 134 3.16 -23.42 -6.23
CA HIS A 134 3.64 -23.86 -4.91
C HIS A 134 3.46 -22.74 -3.90
N ASP A 135 2.82 -23.03 -2.77
CA ASP A 135 2.58 -22.10 -1.66
C ASP A 135 1.92 -20.77 -2.09
N GLY A 136 1.08 -20.81 -3.13
CA GLY A 136 0.41 -19.64 -3.71
C GLY A 136 1.29 -18.78 -4.63
N TYR A 137 2.47 -19.26 -5.01
CA TYR A 137 3.35 -18.64 -6.00
C TYR A 137 3.37 -19.45 -7.29
N VAL A 138 3.33 -18.75 -8.42
CA VAL A 138 3.38 -19.31 -9.77
C VAL A 138 4.84 -19.39 -10.22
N TYR A 139 5.29 -20.57 -10.64
CA TYR A 139 6.64 -20.83 -11.11
C TYR A 139 6.64 -21.02 -12.63
N PRO A 140 6.85 -19.95 -13.42
CA PRO A 140 6.72 -19.98 -14.87
C PRO A 140 7.68 -20.96 -15.55
N ASP A 141 8.85 -21.21 -14.94
CA ASP A 141 9.85 -22.13 -15.49
C ASP A 141 9.58 -23.60 -15.10
N GLU A 142 8.48 -23.88 -14.40
CA GLU A 142 8.08 -25.23 -14.01
C GLU A 142 6.69 -25.55 -14.57
N LEU A 143 6.58 -26.66 -15.30
CA LEU A 143 5.32 -27.15 -15.84
C LEU A 143 4.93 -28.47 -15.17
N VAL A 144 3.67 -28.58 -14.82
CA VAL A 144 3.02 -29.80 -14.38
C VAL A 144 2.30 -30.41 -15.56
N MET A 145 2.71 -31.62 -15.94
CA MET A 145 2.11 -32.39 -17.02
C MET A 145 1.11 -33.40 -16.47
N THR A 146 -0.03 -33.49 -17.12
CA THR A 146 -1.05 -34.52 -16.92
C THR A 146 -1.33 -35.21 -18.24
N ALA A 147 -1.47 -36.53 -18.24
CA ALA A 147 -1.92 -37.25 -19.43
C ALA A 147 -3.02 -38.26 -19.09
N LYS A 148 -3.93 -38.47 -20.03
CA LYS A 148 -4.99 -39.48 -19.95
C LYS A 148 -5.06 -40.28 -21.24
N ASN A 149 -5.33 -41.57 -21.15
CA ASN A 149 -5.55 -42.40 -22.33
C ASN A 149 -6.91 -42.07 -23.01
N SER A 150 -7.22 -42.74 -24.11
CA SER A 150 -8.48 -42.57 -24.84
C SER A 150 -9.74 -42.93 -24.05
N ALA A 151 -9.60 -43.69 -22.95
CA ALA A 151 -10.67 -44.00 -22.02
C ALA A 151 -10.81 -42.97 -20.88
N GLY A 152 -9.92 -41.98 -20.81
CA GLY A 152 -9.88 -40.97 -19.75
C GLY A 152 -9.21 -41.45 -18.46
N GLU A 153 -8.54 -42.60 -18.49
CA GLU A 153 -7.82 -43.20 -17.37
C GLU A 153 -6.35 -42.77 -17.37
N ASP A 154 -5.72 -42.89 -16.19
CA ASP A 154 -4.31 -42.59 -16.03
C ASP A 154 -3.44 -43.60 -16.79
N PRO A 155 -2.29 -43.17 -17.35
CA PRO A 155 -1.37 -44.04 -18.05
C PRO A 155 -0.82 -45.13 -17.14
N ALA A 156 -0.52 -46.30 -17.74
CA ALA A 156 0.25 -47.32 -17.05
C ALA A 156 1.62 -46.76 -16.62
N PRO A 157 2.25 -47.29 -15.55
CA PRO A 157 3.54 -46.80 -15.06
C PRO A 157 4.66 -46.77 -16.12
N GLU A 158 4.63 -47.68 -17.09
CA GLU A 158 5.58 -47.74 -18.20
C GLU A 158 5.36 -46.59 -19.20
N ASP A 159 4.10 -46.30 -19.54
CA ASP A 159 3.74 -45.21 -20.45
C ASP A 159 3.94 -43.84 -19.79
N TYR A 160 3.69 -43.73 -18.49
CA TYR A 160 4.03 -42.57 -17.66
C TYR A 160 5.50 -42.19 -17.82
N ALA A 161 6.41 -43.15 -17.62
CA ALA A 161 7.84 -42.88 -17.64
C ALA A 161 8.31 -42.43 -19.02
N ARG A 162 7.74 -43.02 -20.08
CA ARG A 162 8.05 -42.68 -21.47
C ARG A 162 7.52 -41.31 -21.88
N LEU A 163 6.29 -40.97 -21.48
CA LEU A 163 5.70 -39.65 -21.70
C LEU A 163 6.51 -38.57 -20.99
N LEU A 164 6.85 -38.78 -19.72
CA LEU A 164 7.62 -37.82 -18.94
C LEU A 164 9.04 -37.63 -19.48
N ALA A 165 9.71 -38.70 -19.91
CA ALA A 165 11.03 -38.63 -20.51
C ALA A 165 11.01 -37.80 -21.81
N LEU A 166 10.08 -38.10 -22.72
CA LEU A 166 9.98 -37.37 -23.99
C LEU A 166 9.60 -35.90 -23.79
N ALA A 167 8.75 -35.60 -22.80
CA ALA A 167 8.39 -34.23 -22.44
C ALA A 167 9.63 -33.47 -21.95
N ARG A 168 10.42 -34.05 -21.04
CA ARG A 168 11.65 -33.44 -20.51
C ARG A 168 12.72 -33.24 -21.57
N ASP A 169 12.90 -34.22 -22.46
CA ASP A 169 13.86 -34.09 -23.56
C ASP A 169 13.44 -32.97 -24.52
N SER A 170 12.15 -32.89 -24.87
CA SER A 170 11.62 -31.82 -25.71
C SER A 170 11.73 -30.44 -25.04
N ALA A 171 11.48 -30.36 -23.73
CA ALA A 171 11.67 -29.13 -22.96
C ALA A 171 13.13 -28.69 -22.96
N LYS A 172 14.07 -29.61 -22.73
CA LYS A 172 15.50 -29.32 -22.72
C LYS A 172 16.01 -28.79 -24.06
N GLU A 173 15.45 -29.26 -25.17
CA GLU A 173 15.77 -28.76 -26.52
C GLU A 173 15.20 -27.35 -26.79
N LEU A 174 13.96 -27.09 -26.38
CA LEU A 174 13.26 -25.85 -26.71
C LEU A 174 13.57 -24.71 -25.73
N ARG A 175 13.65 -25.03 -24.43
CA ARG A 175 13.94 -24.09 -23.35
C ARG A 175 14.62 -24.84 -22.19
N PRO A 176 15.96 -24.83 -22.12
CA PRO A 176 16.74 -25.61 -21.13
C PRO A 176 16.42 -25.33 -19.66
N GLU A 177 15.89 -24.14 -19.38
CA GLU A 177 15.50 -23.68 -18.04
C GLU A 177 14.15 -24.25 -17.58
N LEU A 178 13.36 -24.83 -18.51
CA LEU A 178 12.02 -25.32 -18.25
C LEU A 178 12.06 -26.73 -17.64
N ALA A 179 11.56 -26.87 -16.41
CA ALA A 179 11.39 -28.15 -15.74
C ALA A 179 9.98 -28.71 -15.98
N ILE A 180 9.88 -30.02 -16.21
CA ILE A 180 8.59 -30.71 -16.33
C ILE A 180 8.45 -31.76 -15.23
N HIS A 181 7.37 -31.61 -14.47
CA HIS A 181 6.93 -32.47 -13.39
C HIS A 181 5.63 -33.17 -13.80
N TRP A 182 5.30 -34.26 -13.11
CA TRP A 182 4.00 -34.92 -13.25
C TRP A 182 3.09 -34.52 -12.10
N ALA A 183 1.78 -34.38 -12.36
CA ALA A 183 0.77 -33.98 -11.37
C ALA A 183 0.48 -35.04 -10.29
#